data_AF-A0A962YUX7-F1
#
_entry.id   AF-A0A962YUX7-F1
#
_cell.length_a   1.000
_cell.length_b   1.000
_cell.length_c   1.000
_cell.angle_alpha   90.00
_cell.angle_beta   90.00
_cell.angle_gamma   90.00
#
_symmetry.space_group_name_H-M   'P 1'
#
loop_
_entity.id
_entity.type
_entity.pdbx_description
1 polymer ?
#
loop_
_entity_poly.entity_id
_entity_poly.type
_entity_poly.pdbx_seq_one_letter_code
_entity_poly.pdbx_strand_id
1 'polypeptide(L)'
;MGGISIWQLLIILLIVLVLFGGNRLRNLGSDLGTAIRGFRNAMKEGGQPETAGEENPKKLEQPTLREHSGGGATAGLHDPLAKNHDKV
;
A
#
# COMPACT_ATOMS: atom_id res chain seq x y z
N MET A 1 15.01 -17.93 37.91
CA MET A 1 15.05 -16.46 37.92
C MET A 1 14.29 -15.97 36.70
N GLY A 2 13.05 -15.51 36.90
CA GLY A 2 12.07 -15.27 35.84
C GLY A 2 12.55 -14.20 34.85
N GLY A 3 12.63 -14.57 33.57
CA GLY A 3 12.88 -13.64 32.49
C GLY A 3 11.67 -12.74 32.24
N ILE A 4 11.92 -11.59 31.63
CA ILE A 4 10.88 -10.66 31.18
C ILE A 4 10.00 -11.42 30.17
N SER A 5 8.75 -11.73 30.54
CA SER A 5 7.82 -12.39 29.62
C SER A 5 7.29 -11.37 28.63
N ILE A 6 7.10 -11.82 27.39
CA ILE A 6 6.49 -11.05 26.30
C ILE A 6 5.14 -10.47 26.74
N TRP A 7 4.40 -11.21 27.58
CA TRP A 7 3.13 -10.75 28.16
C TRP A 7 3.25 -9.50 29.03
N GLN A 8 4.34 -9.34 29.80
CA GLN A 8 4.55 -8.11 30.58
C GLN A 8 4.91 -6.92 29.69
N LEU A 9 5.69 -7.14 28.64
CA LEU A 9 6.05 -6.08 27.69
C LEU A 9 4.82 -5.51 26.98
N LEU A 10 3.84 -6.33 26.61
CA LEU A 10 2.59 -5.88 25.99
C LEU A 10 1.76 -4.98 26.94
N ILE A 11 1.69 -5.34 28.22
CA ILE A 11 0.96 -4.55 29.22
C ILE A 11 1.63 -3.19 29.41
N ILE A 12 2.96 -3.16 29.51
CA ILE A 12 3.74 -1.92 29.64
C ILE A 12 3.57 -1.04 28.39
N LEU A 13 3.66 -1.65 27.20
CA LEU A 13 3.47 -0.95 25.93
C LEU A 13 2.10 -0.28 25.85
N LEU A 14 1.04 -0.97 26.29
CA LEU A 14 -0.31 -0.42 26.32
C LEU A 14 -0.41 0.83 27.20
N ILE A 15 0.17 0.77 28.42
CA ILE A 15 0.16 1.91 29.34
C ILE A 15 0.91 3.11 28.74
N VAL A 16 2.09 2.88 28.15
CA VAL A 16 2.88 3.93 27.49
C VAL A 16 2.08 4.55 26.34
N LEU A 17 1.39 3.76 25.54
CA LEU A 17 0.58 4.26 24.44
C LEU A 17 -0.59 5.14 24.91
N VAL A 18 -1.19 4.82 26.06
CA VAL A 18 -2.26 5.62 26.68
C VAL A 18 -1.72 6.91 27.27
N LEU A 19 -0.56 6.88 27.96
CA LEU A 19 0.03 8.05 28.59
C LEU A 19 0.63 9.05 27.58
N PHE A 20 1.38 8.54 26.60
CA PHE A 20 2.05 9.36 25.60
C PHE A 20 1.16 9.65 24.39
N GLY A 21 0.11 8.85 24.18
CA GLY A 21 -0.70 8.85 22.97
C GLY A 21 0.05 8.24 21.77
N GLY A 22 -0.69 7.61 20.85
CA GLY A 22 -0.10 7.01 19.65
C GLY A 22 0.62 7.99 18.71
N ASN A 23 0.29 9.28 18.77
CA ASN A 23 0.89 10.30 17.91
C ASN A 23 2.37 10.55 18.21
N ARG A 24 2.75 10.63 19.49
CA ARG A 24 4.14 10.82 19.90
C ARG A 24 4.98 9.59 19.60
N LEU A 25 4.43 8.41 19.87
CA LEU A 25 5.08 7.13 19.60
C LEU A 25 5.26 6.86 18.11
N ARG A 26 4.34 7.28 17.24
CA ARG A 26 4.47 7.12 15.78
C ARG A 26 5.53 8.03 15.19
N ASN A 27 5.57 9.31 15.57
CA ASN A 27 6.57 10.24 15.03
C ASN A 27 7.98 9.83 15.47
N LEU A 28 8.18 9.57 16.77
CA LEU A 28 9.48 9.12 17.29
C LEU A 28 9.82 7.70 16.83
N GLY A 29 8.83 6.81 16.76
CA GLY A 29 9.01 5.43 16.33
C GLY A 29 9.26 5.27 14.83
N SER A 30 8.79 6.20 13.99
CA SER A 30 9.11 6.21 12.55
C SER A 30 10.59 6.53 12.32
N ASP A 31 11.11 7.56 12.99
CA ASP A 31 12.50 7.99 12.84
C ASP A 31 13.47 6.94 13.41
N LEU A 32 13.18 6.47 14.63
CA LEU A 32 13.94 5.40 15.27
C LEU A 32 13.79 4.06 14.54
N GLY A 33 12.59 3.78 14.01
CA GLY A 33 12.28 2.57 13.27
C GLY A 33 13.06 2.48 11.96
N THR A 34 13.18 3.57 11.23
CA THR A 34 13.98 3.65 9.99
C THR A 34 15.46 3.44 10.29
N ALA A 35 16.00 4.07 11.35
CA ALA A 35 17.38 3.89 11.77
C ALA A 35 17.68 2.43 12.20
N ILE A 36 16.81 1.82 13.00
CA ILE A 36 16.94 0.44 13.46
C ILE A 36 16.76 -0.54 12.29
N ARG A 37 15.90 -0.25 11.31
CA ARG A 37 15.70 -1.08 10.11
C ARG A 37 16.95 -1.10 9.25
N GLY A 38 17.60 0.04 9.01
CA GLY A 38 18.89 0.11 8.31
C GLY A 38 19.99 -0.68 9.03
N PHE A 39 20.06 -0.56 10.37
CA PHE A 39 21.01 -1.34 11.19
C PHE A 39 20.75 -2.85 11.11
N ARG A 40 19.49 -3.28 11.22
CA ARG A 40 19.12 -4.69 11.10
C ARG A 40 19.40 -5.23 9.70
N ASN A 41 19.16 -4.42 8.67
CA ASN A 41 19.46 -4.78 7.29
C ASN A 41 20.98 -4.93 7.10
N ALA A 42 21.79 -3.97 7.53
CA ALA A 42 23.25 -4.05 7.47
C ALA A 42 23.82 -5.26 8.24
N MET A 43 23.23 -5.60 9.38
CA MET A 43 23.59 -6.79 10.15
C MET A 43 23.19 -8.10 9.46
N LYS A 44 22.14 -8.08 8.63
CA LYS A 44 21.70 -9.22 7.83
C LYS A 44 22.38 -9.29 6.46
N GLU A 45 22.91 -8.16 5.96
CA GLU A 45 23.49 -7.95 4.63
C GLU A 45 24.90 -8.52 4.43
N GLY A 46 25.38 -9.36 5.34
CA GLY A 46 26.32 -10.42 4.95
C GLY A 46 25.72 -11.45 3.97
N GLY A 47 24.71 -11.10 3.15
CA GLY A 47 23.94 -12.07 2.35
C GLY A 47 22.92 -11.60 1.29
N GLN A 48 22.41 -10.35 1.22
CA GLN A 48 21.70 -9.78 0.03
C GLN A 48 21.06 -8.40 0.34
N PRO A 49 21.05 -7.44 -0.61
CA PRO A 49 20.41 -6.14 -0.44
C PRO A 49 18.94 -6.16 -0.89
N GLU A 50 18.03 -5.80 0.01
CA GLU A 50 16.61 -5.55 -0.33
C GLU A 50 16.20 -4.18 0.22
N THR A 51 15.73 -3.34 -0.70
CA THR A 51 15.28 -1.96 -0.57
C THR A 51 14.31 -1.73 0.59
N ALA A 52 14.57 -0.70 1.41
CA ALA A 52 13.62 -0.26 2.43
C ALA A 52 13.63 1.26 2.58
N GLY A 53 12.74 1.95 1.87
CA GLY A 53 12.42 3.35 2.14
C GLY A 53 11.73 4.09 0.99
N GLU A 54 10.47 3.77 0.67
CA GLU A 54 9.61 4.65 -0.13
C GLU A 54 8.52 5.23 0.77
N GLU A 55 8.77 6.44 1.23
CA GLU A 55 7.75 7.38 1.68
C GLU A 55 7.22 8.12 0.44
N ASN A 56 5.95 7.92 0.08
CA ASN A 56 5.26 8.76 -0.88
C ASN A 56 3.91 9.21 -0.31
N PRO A 57 3.87 10.25 0.54
CA PRO A 57 2.62 10.88 0.90
C PRO A 57 2.33 11.97 -0.12
N LYS A 58 1.54 11.66 -1.15
CA LYS A 58 0.65 12.59 -1.89
C LYS A 58 0.02 11.91 -3.12
N LYS A 59 -1.05 11.14 -2.89
CA LYS A 59 -2.11 10.98 -3.91
C LYS A 59 -3.47 10.99 -3.23
N LEU A 60 -3.88 12.19 -2.85
CA LEU A 60 -5.18 12.49 -2.26
C LEU A 60 -5.82 13.62 -3.05
N GLU A 61 -5.91 13.49 -4.39
CA GLU A 61 -6.84 14.28 -5.19
C GLU A 61 -7.38 13.39 -6.32
N GLN A 62 -8.59 12.88 -6.10
CA GLN A 62 -9.50 12.48 -7.17
C GLN A 62 -10.22 13.74 -7.64
N PRO A 63 -10.33 13.96 -8.95
CA PRO A 63 -11.61 14.36 -9.51
C PRO A 63 -12.16 13.16 -10.28
N THR A 64 -13.15 12.52 -9.67
CA THR A 64 -14.21 11.80 -10.39
C THR A 64 -14.81 12.74 -11.43
N LEU A 65 -14.76 12.39 -12.71
CA LEU A 65 -15.87 12.51 -13.66
C LEU A 65 -15.37 12.11 -15.05
N ARG A 66 -15.74 10.94 -15.56
CA ARG A 66 -16.07 10.65 -16.98
C ARG A 66 -16.66 9.24 -17.05
N GLU A 67 -17.94 9.16 -16.72
CA GLU A 67 -18.82 8.10 -17.22
C GLU A 67 -19.73 8.75 -18.28
N HIS A 68 -19.88 8.05 -19.39
CA HIS A 68 -20.87 8.22 -20.46
C HIS A 68 -20.97 9.57 -21.21
N SER A 69 -20.62 9.56 -22.50
CA SER A 69 -21.58 9.80 -23.59
C SER A 69 -20.88 9.85 -24.95
N GLY A 70 -21.51 9.23 -25.96
CA GLY A 70 -21.50 9.76 -27.33
C GLY A 70 -20.57 9.05 -28.30
N GLY A 71 -21.17 8.25 -29.19
CA GLY A 71 -20.51 7.46 -30.21
C GLY A 71 -19.80 8.26 -31.29
N GLY A 72 -18.86 7.58 -31.95
CA GLY A 72 -18.20 8.06 -33.15
C GLY A 72 -17.08 7.12 -33.58
N ALA A 73 -17.42 6.10 -34.37
CA ALA A 73 -16.54 5.46 -35.37
C ALA A 73 -17.18 4.18 -35.94
N THR A 74 -18.14 4.32 -36.85
CA THR A 74 -18.48 3.26 -37.82
C THR A 74 -18.01 3.72 -39.19
N ALA A 75 -16.75 3.42 -39.52
CA ALA A 75 -16.20 3.54 -40.87
C ALA A 75 -15.16 2.44 -41.05
N GLY A 76 -15.61 1.26 -41.48
CA GLY A 76 -14.77 0.07 -41.61
C GLY A 76 -15.52 -1.10 -42.22
N LEU A 77 -15.85 -0.97 -43.51
CA LEU A 77 -15.77 -2.01 -44.53
C LEU A 77 -16.14 -3.45 -44.09
N HIS A 78 -17.42 -3.73 -43.85
CA HIS A 78 -17.94 -5.11 -43.83
C HIS A 78 -18.83 -5.35 -45.05
N ASP A 79 -18.36 -6.31 -45.84
CA ASP A 79 -18.82 -6.87 -47.10
C ASP A 79 -20.33 -7.19 -47.16
N PRO A 80 -21.12 -6.64 -48.11
CA PRO A 80 -22.53 -6.99 -48.31
C PRO A 80 -22.73 -8.27 -49.13
N LEU A 81 -21.97 -9.33 -48.87
CA LEU A 81 -22.07 -10.64 -49.55
C LEU A 81 -22.16 -11.82 -48.57
N ALA A 82 -23.23 -11.87 -47.78
CA ALA A 82 -23.79 -13.13 -47.27
C ALA A 82 -25.28 -12.89 -46.95
N LYS A 83 -26.18 -13.01 -47.91
CA LYS A 83 -26.77 -14.28 -48.34
C LYS A 83 -27.37 -15.08 -47.17
N ASN A 84 -28.65 -14.81 -46.95
CA ASN A 84 -29.71 -15.81 -46.94
C ASN A 84 -30.01 -16.56 -45.63
N HIS A 85 -31.29 -16.88 -45.57
CA HIS A 85 -31.94 -17.97 -44.86
C HIS A 85 -32.40 -17.74 -43.42
N ASP A 86 -33.70 -18.01 -43.26
CA ASP A 86 -34.40 -18.42 -42.05
C ASP A 86 -34.91 -17.33 -41.10
N LYS A 87 -36.08 -16.80 -41.47
CA LYS A 87 -37.16 -16.63 -40.50
C LYS A 87 -38.53 -16.74 -41.18
N VAL A 88 -39.03 -17.98 -41.20
CA VAL A 88 -40.45 -18.27 -40.96
C VAL A 88 -40.86 -17.74 -39.59
#